data_AF-A0A7C7KQX6-F1
#
_entry.id   AF-A0A7C7KQX6-F1
#
_cell.length_a   1.000
_cell.length_b   1.000
_cell.length_c   1.000
_cell.angle_alpha   90.00
_cell.angle_beta   90.00
_cell.angle_gamma   90.00
#
_symmetry.space_group_name_H-M   'P 1'
#
loop_
_entity.id
_entity.type
_entity.pdbx_description
1 polymer ?
#
loop_
_entity_poly.entity_id
_entity_poly.type
_entity_poly.pdbx_seq_one_letter_code
_entity_poly.pdbx_strand_id
1 'polypeptide(L)'
;MKKDFLDIKDLTKKDIIEILSRARQLKKLHPIDLDVLKNKNIYFLFFEPSTRTKMSFLQAATLLKGNCFDLELSKSSLTKGESLFETL
;
A
#
# COMPACT_ATOMS: atom_id res chain seq x y z
N MET A 1 3.25 1.16 -16.97
CA MET A 1 2.20 1.39 -15.95
C MET A 1 2.47 2.73 -15.30
N LYS A 2 1.43 3.53 -15.02
CA LYS A 2 1.59 4.73 -14.18
C LYS A 2 2.19 4.30 -12.83
N LYS A 3 3.01 5.17 -12.24
CA LYS A 3 3.63 4.94 -10.93
C LYS A 3 2.56 4.83 -9.83
N ASP A 4 1.48 5.59 -9.98
CA ASP A 4 0.41 5.72 -9.00
C ASP A 4 -0.86 4.97 -9.45
N PHE A 5 -1.61 4.45 -8.47
CA PHE A 5 -2.88 3.76 -8.66
C PHE A 5 -3.98 4.52 -7.92
N LEU A 6 -4.71 5.37 -8.66
CA LEU A 6 -5.74 6.25 -8.08
C LEU A 6 -7.16 5.79 -8.45
N ASP A 7 -7.38 5.42 -9.71
CA ASP A 7 -8.68 4.95 -10.21
C ASP A 7 -8.47 3.77 -11.18
N ILE A 8 -9.41 2.82 -11.18
CA ILE A 8 -9.43 1.72 -12.14
C ILE A 8 -9.68 2.21 -13.58
N LYS A 9 -10.27 3.40 -13.76
CA LYS A 9 -10.51 4.02 -15.07
C LYS A 9 -9.21 4.36 -15.81
N ASP A 10 -8.11 4.54 -15.08
CA ASP A 10 -6.79 4.79 -15.66
C ASP A 10 -6.13 3.51 -16.23
N LEU A 11 -6.73 2.34 -15.99
CA LEU A 11 -6.17 1.06 -16.39
C LEU A 11 -6.72 0.63 -17.74
N THR A 12 -5.83 0.20 -18.62
CA THR A 12 -6.24 -0.53 -19.81
C THR A 12 -6.69 -1.94 -19.43
N LYS A 13 -7.46 -2.60 -20.30
CA LYS A 13 -7.80 -4.02 -20.15
C LYS A 13 -6.56 -4.89 -19.95
N LYS A 14 -5.45 -4.56 -20.61
CA LYS A 14 -4.18 -5.27 -20.47
C LYS A 14 -3.60 -5.12 -19.07
N ASP A 15 -3.59 -3.92 -18.51
CA ASP A 15 -3.10 -3.67 -17.14
C ASP A 15 -3.92 -4.46 -16.11
N ILE A 16 -5.25 -4.47 -16.26
CA ILE A 16 -6.15 -5.24 -15.37
C ILE A 16 -5.83 -6.73 -15.44
N ILE A 17 -5.69 -7.29 -16.64
CA ILE A 17 -5.36 -8.71 -16.83
C ILE A 17 -4.00 -9.03 -16.20
N GLU A 18 -3.02 -8.14 -16.35
CA GLU A 18 -1.69 -8.30 -15.76
C GLU A 18 -1.74 -8.30 -14.23
N ILE A 19 -2.44 -7.34 -13.61
CA ILE A 19 -2.62 -7.27 -12.16
C ILE A 19 -3.28 -8.55 -11.64
N LEU A 20 -4.36 -9.00 -12.27
CA LEU A 20 -5.08 -10.23 -11.87
C LEU A 20 -4.22 -11.48 -12.05
N SER A 21 -3.41 -11.55 -13.12
CA SER A 21 -2.47 -12.65 -13.33
C SER A 21 -1.41 -12.71 -12.23
N ARG A 22 -0.79 -11.57 -11.92
CA ARG A 22 0.20 -11.44 -10.84
C ARG A 22 -0.41 -11.80 -9.48
N ALA A 23 -1.62 -11.33 -9.17
CA ALA A 23 -2.31 -11.67 -7.93
C ALA A 23 -2.53 -13.19 -7.80
N ARG A 24 -2.90 -13.90 -8.88
CA ARG A 24 -3.03 -15.36 -8.87
C ARG A 24 -1.70 -16.07 -8.67
N GLN A 25 -0.61 -15.55 -9.24
CA GLN A 25 0.73 -16.10 -9.06
C GLN A 25 1.18 -15.94 -7.60
N LEU A 26 1.07 -14.73 -7.05
CA LEU A 26 1.43 -14.44 -5.65
C LEU A 26 0.64 -15.29 -4.65
N LYS A 27 -0.65 -15.55 -4.92
CA LYS A 27 -1.48 -16.42 -4.08
C LYS A 27 -0.97 -17.87 -3.99
N LYS A 28 -0.23 -18.35 -4.99
CA LYS A 28 0.33 -19.71 -5.02
C LYS A 28 1.72 -19.80 -4.40
N LEU A 29 2.41 -18.67 -4.25
CA LEU A 29 3.77 -18.63 -3.70
C LEU A 29 3.75 -18.72 -2.19
N HIS A 30 4.77 -19.35 -1.61
CA HIS A 30 4.96 -19.32 -0.17
C HIS A 30 5.45 -17.93 0.26
N PRO A 31 4.92 -17.36 1.34
CA PRO A 31 5.27 -16.01 1.77
C PRO A 31 6.76 -15.77 2.05
N ILE A 32 7.52 -16.83 2.33
CA ILE A 32 8.91 -16.71 2.80
C ILE A 32 9.90 -16.38 1.66
N ASP A 33 9.48 -16.60 0.40
CA ASP A 33 10.33 -16.53 -0.79
C ASP A 33 10.33 -15.15 -1.49
N LEU A 34 9.63 -14.15 -0.93
CA LEU A 34 9.44 -12.86 -1.58
C LEU A 34 10.18 -11.72 -0.84
N ASP A 35 11.21 -11.16 -1.48
CA ASP A 35 12.01 -10.02 -1.00
C ASP A 35 11.70 -8.72 -1.77
N VAL A 36 10.55 -8.65 -2.45
CA VAL A 36 10.24 -7.59 -3.43
C VAL A 36 10.27 -6.18 -2.83
N LEU A 37 9.86 -6.01 -1.57
CA LEU A 37 9.83 -4.72 -0.88
C LEU A 37 10.95 -4.61 0.18
N LYS A 38 11.96 -5.49 0.14
CA LYS A 38 13.10 -5.42 1.06
C LYS A 38 13.78 -4.05 0.99
N ASN A 39 14.05 -3.46 2.15
CA ASN A 39 14.61 -2.12 2.31
C ASN A 39 13.73 -0.98 1.76
N LYS A 40 12.43 -1.23 1.53
CA LYS A 40 11.46 -0.18 1.19
C LYS A 40 10.62 0.16 2.41
N ASN A 41 10.43 1.46 2.63
CA ASN A 41 9.53 1.97 3.66
C ASN A 41 8.16 2.23 3.04
N ILE A 42 7.11 1.77 3.71
CA ILE A 42 5.72 1.84 3.28
C ILE A 42 4.93 2.52 4.38
N TYR A 43 4.32 3.65 4.04
CA TYR A 43 3.55 4.46 4.98
C TYR A 43 2.06 4.28 4.72
N PHE A 44 1.32 3.95 5.77
CA PHE A 44 -0.12 3.82 5.76
C PHE A 44 -0.74 5.10 6.34
N LEU A 45 -1.53 5.78 5.54
CA LEU A 45 -2.20 7.02 5.90
C LEU A 45 -3.72 6.84 5.75
N PHE A 46 -4.42 6.77 6.88
CA PHE A 46 -5.87 6.57 6.93
C PHE A 46 -6.55 7.74 7.64
N PHE A 47 -7.19 8.62 6.87
CA PHE A 47 -8.00 9.74 7.37
C PHE A 47 -9.27 9.27 8.08
N GLU A 48 -9.80 8.14 7.64
CA GLU A 48 -10.96 7.49 8.24
C GLU A 48 -10.60 6.06 8.67
N PRO A 49 -11.05 5.60 9.84
CA PRO A 49 -10.78 4.24 10.29
C PRO A 49 -11.28 3.17 9.30
N SER A 50 -10.37 2.31 8.83
CA SER A 50 -10.71 1.19 7.94
C SER A 50 -9.89 -0.06 8.25
N THR A 51 -10.31 -0.81 9.27
CA THR A 51 -9.56 -1.97 9.78
C THR A 51 -9.28 -3.02 8.72
N ARG A 52 -10.27 -3.37 7.89
CA ARG A 52 -10.12 -4.43 6.88
C ARG A 52 -9.09 -4.04 5.82
N THR A 53 -9.19 -2.80 5.31
CA THR A 53 -8.27 -2.28 4.28
C THR A 53 -6.86 -2.19 4.84
N LYS A 54 -6.69 -1.53 5.98
CA LYS A 54 -5.39 -1.37 6.64
C LYS A 54 -4.70 -2.70 6.91
N MET A 55 -5.41 -3.66 7.50
CA MET A 55 -4.82 -4.98 7.79
C MET A 55 -4.44 -5.72 6.51
N SER A 56 -5.24 -5.64 5.45
CA SER A 56 -4.92 -6.31 4.18
C SER A 56 -3.62 -5.77 3.54
N PHE A 57 -3.44 -4.44 3.55
CA PHE A 57 -2.25 -3.80 3.02
C PHE A 57 -1.03 -4.01 3.91
N LEU A 58 -1.18 -3.94 5.24
CA LEU A 58 -0.11 -4.19 6.20
C LEU A 58 0.41 -5.63 6.08
N GLN A 59 -0.50 -6.61 5.99
CA GLN A 59 -0.14 -8.01 5.77
C GLN A 59 0.63 -8.17 4.45
N ALA A 60 0.10 -7.64 3.35
CA ALA A 60 0.76 -7.74 2.04
C ALA A 60 2.18 -7.13 2.06
N ALA A 61 2.33 -5.94 2.62
CA ALA A 61 3.62 -5.26 2.73
C ALA A 61 4.63 -6.02 3.59
N THR A 62 4.17 -6.57 4.71
CA THR A 62 5.01 -7.39 5.62
C THR A 62 5.45 -8.69 4.94
N LEU A 63 4.54 -9.39 4.26
CA LEU A 63 4.86 -10.63 3.53
C LEU A 63 5.90 -10.38 2.42
N LEU A 64 5.90 -9.19 1.83
CA LEU A 64 6.88 -8.78 0.82
C LEU A 64 8.17 -8.16 1.42
N LYS A 65 8.35 -8.26 2.75
CA LYS A 65 9.51 -7.79 3.52
C LYS A 65 9.73 -6.27 3.51
N GLY A 66 8.64 -5.50 3.39
CA GLY A 66 8.66 -4.04 3.53
C GLY A 66 8.64 -3.57 4.98
N ASN A 67 9.30 -2.44 5.24
CA ASN A 67 9.23 -1.75 6.53
C ASN A 67 7.93 -0.93 6.58
N CYS A 68 7.01 -1.32 7.45
CA CYS A 68 5.67 -0.74 7.51
C CYS A 68 5.57 0.32 8.62
N PHE A 69 5.05 1.50 8.27
CA PHE A 69 4.82 2.62 9.19
C PHE A 69 3.35 3.03 9.12
N ASP A 70 2.72 3.14 10.28
CA ASP A 70 1.32 3.51 10.40
C ASP A 70 1.23 4.92 10.95
N LEU A 71 0.79 5.86 10.11
CA LEU A 71 0.68 7.27 10.47
C LEU A 71 -0.69 7.51 11.09
N GLU A 72 -0.74 7.50 12.42
CA GLU A 72 -1.93 7.87 13.18
C GLU A 72 -2.14 9.38 13.11
N LEU A 73 -3.09 9.80 12.27
CA LEU A 73 -3.37 11.23 12.06
C LEU A 73 -3.84 11.95 13.33
N SER A 74 -4.51 11.23 14.24
CA SER A 74 -4.90 11.71 15.56
C SER A 74 -3.73 12.08 16.48
N LYS A 75 -2.52 11.59 16.18
CA LYS A 75 -1.26 11.91 16.89
C LYS A 75 -0.29 12.75 16.06
N SER A 76 -0.61 13.02 14.80
CA SER A 76 0.24 13.79 13.88
C SER A 76 -0.05 15.29 13.94
N SER A 77 0.96 16.09 13.56
CA SER A 77 0.95 17.57 13.54
C SER A 77 -0.10 18.21 12.62
N LEU A 78 -0.98 17.44 11.95
CA LEU A 78 -2.18 18.00 11.30
C LEU A 78 -3.08 18.75 12.30
N THR A 79 -3.00 18.41 13.59
CA THR A 79 -3.63 19.16 14.69
C THR A 79 -3.00 20.53 14.95
N LYS A 80 -1.78 20.78 14.44
CA LYS A 80 -1.00 22.01 14.61
C LYS A 80 -1.09 22.98 13.43
N GLY A 81 -1.88 22.64 12.39
CA GLY A 81 -2.10 23.51 11.23
C GLY A 81 -1.08 23.36 10.10
N GLU A 82 -0.22 22.34 10.12
CA GLU A 82 0.64 22.00 8.98
C GLU A 82 -0.22 21.45 7.82
N SER A 83 0.08 21.89 6.60
CA SER A 83 -0.72 21.49 5.43
C SER A 83 -0.43 20.03 5.05
N LEU A 84 -1.41 19.37 4.43
CA LEU A 84 -1.24 18.03 3.86
C LEU A 84 -0.04 17.92 2.90
N PHE A 85 0.26 19.03 2.21
CA PHE A 85 1.41 19.17 1.32
C PHE A 85 2.76 19.24 2.04
N GLU A 86 2.79 19.70 3.29
CA GLU A 86 4.00 19.70 4.11
C GLU A 86 4.24 18.34 4.78
N THR A 87 3.20 17.51 4.88
CA THR A 87 3.25 16.17 5.50
C THR A 87 3.65 15.06 4.52
N LEU A 88 3.33 15.20 3.23
CA LEU A 88 3.48 14.20 2.15
C LEU A 88 4.63 14.52 1.20
#